data_AF-A0A7S2MJ77-F1
#
_entry.id   AF-A0A7S2MJ77-F1
#
_cell.length_a   1.000
_cell.length_b   1.000
_cell.length_c   1.000
_cell.angle_alpha   90.00
_cell.angle_beta   90.00
_cell.angle_gamma   90.00
#
_symmetry.space_group_name_H-M   'P 1'
#
loop_
_entity.id
_entity.type
_entity.pdbx_description
1 polymer ?
#
loop_
_entity_poly.entity_id
_entity_poly.type
_entity_poly.pdbx_seq_one_letter_code
_entity_poly.pdbx_strand_id
1 'polypeptide(L)'
;VALCWYVVLSATVAPDDPCHVDQYYQGVRLSTSDAGALREALHARISQPHTVIPYTGDPVDVWDALKALDRDSENHDDVDLLYRQTSMAASMAAIPAGWNRE
;
A
#
# COMPACT_ATOMS: atom_id res chain seq x y z
N VAL A 1 -18.74 45.83 13.96
CA VAL A 1 -18.64 44.37 14.22
C VAL A 1 -18.30 43.71 12.89
N ALA A 2 -17.02 43.49 12.62
CA ALA A 2 -16.57 42.85 11.38
C ALA A 2 -16.40 41.35 11.67
N LEU A 3 -17.31 40.56 11.11
CA LEU A 3 -17.35 39.11 11.30
C LEU A 3 -16.17 38.48 10.58
N CYS A 4 -15.35 37.77 11.35
CA CYS A 4 -14.24 36.95 10.87
C CYS A 4 -14.84 35.67 10.25
N TRP A 5 -14.77 35.53 8.92
CA TRP A 5 -15.22 34.31 8.25
C TRP A 5 -14.05 33.31 8.23
N TYR A 6 -14.19 32.24 8.99
CA TYR A 6 -13.32 31.06 8.87
C TYR A 6 -13.55 30.42 7.50
N VAL A 7 -12.55 30.49 6.63
CA VAL A 7 -12.46 29.56 5.50
C VAL A 7 -12.03 28.23 6.09
N VAL A 8 -12.96 27.28 6.19
CA VAL A 8 -12.64 25.89 6.45
C VAL A 8 -12.00 25.36 5.18
N LEU A 9 -10.67 25.26 5.18
CA LEU A 9 -9.91 24.57 4.15
C LEU A 9 -10.17 23.07 4.31
N SER A 10 -11.24 22.55 3.70
CA SER A 10 -11.39 21.11 3.51
C SER A 10 -10.37 20.66 2.48
N ALA A 11 -9.21 20.19 2.96
CA ALA A 11 -8.32 19.38 2.14
C ALA A 11 -8.95 17.98 2.01
N THR A 12 -9.64 17.73 0.90
CA THR A 12 -9.80 16.37 0.40
C THR A 12 -8.42 15.93 -0.05
N VAL A 13 -7.70 15.16 0.79
CA VAL A 13 -6.55 14.40 0.31
C VAL A 13 -7.09 13.39 -0.69
N ALA A 14 -6.90 13.66 -1.97
CA ALA A 14 -6.99 12.62 -2.99
C ALA A 14 -5.90 11.57 -2.68
N PRO A 15 -6.19 10.27 -2.75
CA PRO A 15 -5.19 9.23 -2.54
C PRO A 15 -4.32 9.12 -3.79
N ASP A 16 -3.54 10.16 -4.06
CA ASP A 16 -2.52 10.17 -5.11
C ASP A 16 -1.26 10.79 -4.50
N ASP A 17 -0.68 10.11 -3.51
CA ASP A 17 0.77 10.16 -3.34
C ASP A 17 1.33 8.93 -4.08
N PRO A 18 1.54 9.00 -5.42
CA PRO A 18 2.22 7.93 -6.10
C PRO A 18 3.58 7.82 -5.43
N CYS A 19 3.92 6.65 -4.93
CA CYS A 19 5.26 6.36 -4.47
C CYS A 19 6.25 6.67 -5.62
N HIS A 20 6.78 7.89 -5.64
CA HIS A 20 7.64 8.35 -6.71
C HIS A 20 8.93 7.55 -6.60
N VAL A 21 9.13 6.62 -7.53
CA VAL A 21 10.30 5.72 -7.52
C VAL A 21 11.60 6.52 -7.42
N ASP A 22 11.64 7.70 -8.03
CA ASP A 22 12.78 8.63 -7.96
C ASP A 22 13.02 9.16 -6.55
N GLN A 23 11.96 9.48 -5.81
CA GLN A 23 12.04 9.87 -4.40
C GLN A 23 12.43 8.67 -3.53
N TYR A 24 11.92 7.48 -3.84
CA TYR A 24 12.34 6.27 -3.15
C TYR A 24 13.83 5.98 -3.37
N TYR A 25 14.40 6.18 -4.55
CA TYR A 25 15.84 5.98 -4.78
C TYR A 25 16.68 7.25 -4.64
N GLN A 26 16.14 8.31 -4.03
CA GLN A 26 16.86 9.57 -3.84
C GLN A 26 18.19 9.32 -3.09
N GLY A 27 19.29 9.80 -3.67
CA GLY A 27 20.64 9.62 -3.14
C GLY A 27 21.35 8.34 -3.60
N VAL A 28 20.65 7.41 -4.25
CA VAL A 28 21.28 6.25 -4.91
C VAL A 28 21.69 6.63 -6.32
N ARG A 29 22.98 6.46 -6.65
CA ARG A 29 23.51 6.73 -8.00
C ARG A 29 23.27 5.55 -8.94
N LEU A 30 22.05 5.42 -9.45
CA LEU A 30 21.64 4.29 -10.32
C LEU A 30 22.42 4.20 -11.64
N SER A 31 23.01 5.31 -12.11
CA SER A 31 23.82 5.36 -13.34
C SER A 31 25.29 4.98 -13.16
N THR A 32 25.71 4.59 -11.96
CA THR A 32 27.10 4.17 -11.70
C THR A 32 27.45 2.88 -12.44
N SER A 33 28.67 2.78 -12.97
CA SER A 33 29.22 1.53 -13.52
C SER A 33 29.89 0.64 -12.47
N ASP A 34 30.03 1.13 -11.23
CA ASP A 34 30.54 0.35 -10.10
C ASP A 34 29.42 -0.49 -9.48
N ALA A 35 29.38 -1.77 -9.85
CA ALA A 35 28.38 -2.70 -9.36
C ALA A 35 28.45 -2.94 -7.84
N GLY A 36 29.64 -2.87 -7.24
CA GLY A 36 29.83 -3.04 -5.80
C GLY A 36 29.18 -1.90 -5.03
N ALA A 37 29.51 -0.67 -5.42
CA ALA A 37 28.93 0.54 -4.83
C ALA A 37 27.40 0.62 -5.03
N LEU A 38 26.90 0.23 -6.21
CA LEU A 38 25.46 0.20 -6.48
C LEU A 38 24.75 -0.80 -5.56
N ARG A 39 25.28 -2.02 -5.44
CA ARG A 39 24.71 -3.06 -4.59
C ARG A 39 24.63 -2.62 -3.13
N GLU A 40 25.70 -2.00 -2.61
CA GLU A 40 25.75 -1.50 -1.24
C GLU A 40 24.74 -0.36 -1.01
N ALA A 41 24.64 0.60 -1.93
CA ALA A 41 23.69 1.71 -1.83
C ALA A 41 22.24 1.23 -1.89
N LEU A 42 21.91 0.28 -2.78
CA LEU A 42 20.59 -0.33 -2.85
C LEU A 42 20.27 -1.12 -1.58
N HIS A 43 21.23 -1.91 -1.08
CA HIS A 43 21.06 -2.66 0.17
C HIS A 43 20.77 -1.73 1.35
N ALA A 44 21.56 -0.66 1.50
CA ALA A 44 21.34 0.34 2.54
C ALA A 44 19.94 0.98 2.44
N ARG A 45 19.43 1.21 1.22
CA ARG A 45 18.08 1.77 1.02
C ARG A 45 16.98 0.79 1.42
N ILE A 46 17.07 -0.48 1.02
CA ILE A 46 16.08 -1.51 1.40
C ILE A 46 16.18 -1.96 2.86
N SER A 47 17.26 -1.63 3.56
CA SER A 47 17.43 -1.92 4.99
C SER A 47 16.92 -0.79 5.90
N GLN A 48 16.58 0.38 5.35
CA GLN A 48 15.90 1.42 6.12
C GLN A 48 14.46 0.98 6.44
N PRO A 49 13.88 1.40 7.58
CA PRO A 49 12.51 1.04 7.92
C PRO A 49 11.52 1.49 6.83
N HIS A 50 10.78 0.54 6.28
CA HIS A 50 9.62 0.80 5.45
C HIS A 50 8.39 0.98 6.34
N THR A 51 7.38 1.67 5.82
CA THR A 51 6.04 1.55 6.40
C THR A 51 5.58 0.11 6.21
N VAL A 52 5.43 -0.62 7.30
CA VAL A 52 4.99 -2.01 7.31
C VAL A 52 3.55 -2.06 7.77
N ILE A 53 2.69 -2.74 6.99
CA ILE A 53 1.38 -3.16 7.47
C ILE A 53 1.57 -4.48 8.21
N PRO A 54 1.22 -4.56 9.51
CA PRO A 54 1.43 -5.78 10.28
C PRO A 54 0.52 -6.91 9.77
N TYR A 55 0.99 -8.15 9.86
CA TYR A 55 0.18 -9.31 9.48
C TYR A 55 -1.09 -9.44 10.32
N THR A 56 -1.04 -9.00 11.58
CA THR A 56 -2.17 -8.89 12.49
C THR A 56 -1.99 -7.63 13.32
N GLY A 57 -2.98 -6.74 13.33
CA GLY A 57 -2.88 -5.44 14.00
C GLY A 57 -4.20 -4.68 13.99
N ASP A 58 -4.23 -3.54 14.68
CA ASP A 58 -5.36 -2.61 14.79
C ASP A 58 -4.80 -1.20 14.59
N PRO A 59 -5.45 -0.28 13.85
CA PRO A 59 -6.73 -0.43 13.13
C PRO A 59 -6.63 -1.02 11.71
N VAL A 60 -5.42 -1.29 11.22
CA VAL A 60 -5.19 -1.82 9.87
C VAL A 60 -4.18 -2.96 9.93
N ASP A 61 -4.54 -4.09 9.32
CA ASP A 61 -3.64 -5.21 9.08
C ASP A 61 -3.55 -5.60 7.58
N VAL A 62 -2.80 -6.66 7.29
CA VAL A 62 -2.63 -7.15 5.91
C VAL A 62 -3.97 -7.57 5.30
N TRP A 63 -4.91 -8.12 6.06
CA TRP A 63 -6.22 -8.49 5.53
C TRP A 63 -7.01 -7.26 5.11
N ASP A 64 -6.96 -6.18 5.90
CA ASP A 64 -7.58 -4.90 5.53
C ASP A 64 -7.01 -4.34 4.22
N ALA A 65 -5.68 -4.36 4.08
CA ALA A 65 -5.02 -3.95 2.86
C ALA A 65 -5.43 -4.82 1.65
N LEU A 66 -5.47 -6.14 1.81
CA LEU A 66 -5.85 -7.07 0.73
C LEU A 66 -7.31 -6.90 0.32
N LYS A 67 -8.24 -6.72 1.27
CA LYS A 67 -9.66 -6.45 0.96
C LYS A 67 -9.87 -5.16 0.17
N ALA A 68 -9.01 -4.16 0.37
CA ALA A 68 -9.07 -2.92 -0.39
C ALA A 68 -8.43 -3.04 -1.79
N LEU A 69 -7.27 -3.70 -1.87
CA LEU A 69 -6.51 -3.85 -3.12
C LEU A 69 -7.15 -4.82 -4.10
N ASP A 70 -7.65 -5.94 -3.59
CA ASP A 70 -8.22 -7.04 -4.38
C ASP A 70 -9.76 -6.97 -4.39
N ARG A 71 -10.39 -5.81 -4.07
CA ARG A 71 -11.85 -5.69 -4.05
C ARG A 71 -12.44 -5.96 -5.44
N ASP A 72 -13.41 -6.86 -5.51
CA ASP A 72 -14.12 -7.15 -6.76
C ASP A 72 -14.87 -5.90 -7.23
N SER A 73 -14.68 -5.57 -8.52
CA SER A 73 -15.25 -4.38 -9.14
C SER A 73 -16.77 -4.45 -9.37
N GLU A 74 -17.32 -5.66 -9.48
CA GLU A 74 -18.74 -5.94 -9.68
C GLU A 74 -19.46 -6.20 -8.34
N ASN A 75 -18.85 -6.99 -7.43
CA ASN A 75 -19.38 -7.26 -6.10
C ASN A 75 -18.46 -6.73 -4.99
N HIS A 76 -18.75 -5.55 -4.43
CA HIS A 76 -17.83 -4.85 -3.51
C HIS A 76 -17.74 -5.49 -2.11
N ASP A 77 -18.57 -6.49 -1.82
CA ASP A 77 -18.49 -7.31 -0.60
C ASP A 77 -17.52 -8.51 -0.75
N ASP A 78 -17.03 -8.73 -1.97
CA ASP A 78 -16.11 -9.82 -2.33
C ASP A 78 -14.72 -9.28 -2.71
N VAL A 79 -13.77 -10.20 -2.79
CA VAL A 79 -12.42 -9.99 -3.31
C VAL A 79 -12.14 -10.90 -4.51
N ASP A 80 -11.45 -10.36 -5.50
CA ASP A 80 -10.92 -11.08 -6.65
C ASP A 80 -9.62 -11.81 -6.27
N LEU A 81 -9.66 -13.13 -6.31
CA LEU A 81 -8.48 -13.96 -6.06
C LEU A 81 -7.61 -13.99 -7.31
N LEU A 82 -6.54 -13.18 -7.32
CA LEU A 82 -5.69 -12.95 -8.50
C LEU A 82 -5.23 -14.24 -9.20
N TYR A 83 -4.82 -15.27 -8.45
CA TYR A 83 -4.31 -16.51 -9.06
C TYR A 83 -5.42 -17.48 -9.48
N ARG A 84 -6.56 -17.48 -8.77
CA ARG A 84 -7.69 -18.37 -9.07
C ARG A 84 -8.69 -17.78 -10.05
N GLN A 85 -8.65 -16.47 -10.26
CA GLN A 85 -9.58 -15.70 -11.09
C GLN A 85 -11.04 -15.93 -10.68
N THR A 86 -11.30 -15.97 -9.37
CA THR A 86 -12.64 -16.09 -8.81
C THR A 86 -12.88 -15.01 -7.78
N SER A 87 -14.13 -14.57 -7.67
CA SER A 87 -14.60 -13.71 -6.61
C SER A 87 -15.03 -14.54 -5.39
N MET A 88 -14.68 -14.08 -4.18
CA MET A 88 -15.03 -14.72 -2.90
C MET A 88 -15.31 -13.68 -1.82
N ALA A 89 -16.22 -14.00 -0.90
CA ALA A 89 -16.60 -13.10 0.19
C ALA A 89 -15.41 -12.59 1.02
N ALA A 90 -15.27 -11.27 1.13
CA ALA A 90 -14.20 -10.62 1.90
C ALA A 90 -14.21 -11.04 3.38
N SER A 91 -15.38 -11.36 3.92
CA SER A 91 -15.60 -11.85 5.29
C SER A 91 -14.96 -13.21 5.59
N MET A 92 -14.54 -13.96 4.56
CA MET A 92 -13.87 -15.24 4.73
C MET A 92 -12.34 -15.11 4.95
N ALA A 93 -11.82 -13.89 5.12
CA ALA A 93 -10.43 -13.64 5.49
C ALA A 93 -10.02 -14.35 6.79
N ALA A 94 -8.76 -14.81 6.87
CA ALA A 94 -8.17 -15.41 8.08
C ALA A 94 -8.88 -16.66 8.66
N ILE A 95 -9.74 -17.33 7.88
CA ILE A 95 -10.44 -18.56 8.28
C ILE A 95 -9.80 -19.78 7.58
N PRO A 96 -9.72 -20.97 8.21
CA PRO A 96 -9.07 -22.15 7.60
C PRO A 96 -9.63 -22.60 6.24
N ALA A 97 -10.93 -22.38 6.00
CA ALA A 97 -11.61 -22.65 4.72
C ALA A 97 -11.91 -21.35 3.94
N GLY A 98 -11.25 -20.26 4.34
CA GLY A 98 -11.37 -18.95 3.76
C GLY A 98 -10.59 -18.80 2.46
N TRP A 99 -10.57 -17.58 1.94
CA TRP A 99 -9.69 -17.26 0.83
C TRP A 99 -8.27 -16.99 1.31
N ASN A 100 -7.31 -17.43 0.52
CA ASN A 100 -5.97 -16.85 0.43
C ASN A 100 -5.89 -16.18 -0.97
N ARG A 101 -4.75 -15.59 -1.36
CA ARG A 101 -4.64 -15.01 -2.71
C ARG A 101 -4.57 -16.07 -3.83
N GLU A 102 -4.66 -17.36 -3.48
CA GLU A 102 -4.52 -18.55 -4.35
C GLU A 102 -5.86 -19.21 -4.71
#